data_AF-A0A0G4QGJ0-F1
#
_entry.id   AF-A0A0G4QGJ0-F1
#
_cell.length_a   1.000
_cell.length_b   1.000
_cell.length_c   1.000
_cell.angle_alpha   90.00
_cell.angle_beta   90.00
_cell.angle_gamma   90.00
#
_symmetry.space_group_name_H-M   'P 1'
#
loop_
_entity.id
_entity.type
_entity.pdbx_description
1 polymer ?
#
loop_
_entity_poly.entity_id
_entity_poly.type
_entity_poly.pdbx_seq_one_letter_code
_entity_poly.pdbx_strand_id
1 'polypeptide(L)' 'MEDNWMIKAVLFFLCAAVVMVPIAQRLKIGAVLGYLIAGIVIGPWGFGLFKDVDNILHFAELGVVFLMFLIGLELNPAKL' A
#
# COMPACT_ATOMS: atom_id res chain seq x y z
N MET A 1 -10.15 21.86 14.88
CA MET A 1 -10.42 20.41 14.83
C MET A 1 -9.24 19.83 14.08
N GLU A 2 -8.38 19.06 14.74
CA GLU A 2 -7.24 18.42 14.07
C GLU A 2 -7.78 17.45 13.02
N ASP A 3 -7.56 17.77 11.75
CA ASP A 3 -7.99 16.94 10.64
C ASP A 3 -7.11 15.68 10.59
N ASN A 4 -7.63 14.59 11.17
CA ASN A 4 -7.02 13.25 11.20
C ASN A 4 -6.96 12.56 9.82
N TRP A 5 -6.72 13.32 8.75
CA TRP A 5 -6.71 12.86 7.35
C TRP A 5 -5.78 11.66 7.16
N MET A 6 -4.56 11.70 7.72
CA MET A 6 -3.57 10.63 7.57
C MET A 6 -4.03 9.34 8.24
N ILE A 7 -4.57 9.44 9.45
CA ILE A 7 -5.06 8.27 10.20
C ILE A 7 -6.22 7.63 9.47
N LYS A 8 -7.15 8.44 8.93
CA LYS A 8 -8.26 7.95 8.11
C LYS A 8 -7.73 7.27 6.84
N ALA A 9 -6.81 7.90 6.13
CA ALA A 9 -6.20 7.31 4.92
C ALA A 9 -5.57 5.95 5.21
N VAL A 10 -4.68 5.87 6.20
CA VAL A 10 -4.01 4.63 6.57
C VAL A 10 -5.01 3.55 6.98
N LEU A 11 -6.03 3.90 7.77
CA LEU A 11 -7.07 2.95 8.19
C LEU A 11 -7.83 2.38 6.99
N PHE A 12 -8.26 3.23 6.06
CA PHE A 12 -8.99 2.79 4.87
C PHE A 12 -8.11 1.91 3.96
N PHE A 13 -6.87 2.31 3.70
CA PHE A 13 -5.94 1.50 2.91
C PHE A 13 -5.66 0.14 3.57
N LEU A 14 -5.49 0.10 4.90
CA LEU A 14 -5.29 -1.15 5.63
C LEU A 14 -6.54 -2.04 5.56
N CYS A 15 -7.73 -1.48 5.79
CA CYS A 15 -8.99 -2.23 5.72
C CYS A 15 -9.21 -2.83 4.32
N ALA A 16 -9.00 -2.06 3.25
CA ALA A 16 -9.16 -2.60 1.91
C ALA A 16 -8.09 -3.64 1.57
N ALA A 17 -6.85 -3.46 1.99
CA ALA A 17 -5.82 -4.49 1.82
C ALA A 17 -6.22 -5.81 2.52
N VAL A 18 -6.70 -5.73 3.76
CA VAL A 18 -7.16 -6.88 4.55
C VAL A 18 -8.34 -7.60 3.88
N VAL A 19 -9.21 -6.89 3.16
CA VAL A 19 -10.34 -7.50 2.45
C VAL A 19 -9.94 -8.01 1.06
N MET A 20 -9.25 -7.19 0.27
CA MET A 20 -8.95 -7.47 -1.14
C MET A 20 -7.85 -8.51 -1.33
N VAL A 21 -6.86 -8.56 -0.45
CA VAL A 21 -5.76 -9.52 -0.57
C VAL A 21 -6.24 -10.97 -0.41
N PRO A 22 -7.03 -11.34 0.62
CA PRO A 22 -7.62 -12.68 0.71
C PRO A 22 -8.51 -13.03 -0.48
N ILE A 23 -9.29 -12.08 -0.99
CA ILE A 23 -10.12 -12.27 -2.19
C ILE A 23 -9.23 -12.61 -3.40
N ALA A 24 -8.19 -11.82 -3.64
CA ALA A 24 -7.24 -12.03 -4.74
C ALA A 24 -6.49 -13.37 -4.59
N GLN A 25 -6.09 -13.73 -3.38
CA GLN A 25 -5.45 -15.02 -3.10
C GLN A 25 -6.40 -16.19 -3.39
N ARG A 26 -7.68 -16.10 -3.01
CA ARG A 26 -8.68 -17.13 -3.35
C ARG A 26 -8.92 -17.26 -4.85
N LEU A 27 -8.83 -16.16 -5.58
CA LEU A 27 -8.91 -16.13 -7.05
C LEU A 27 -7.60 -16.53 -7.75
N LYS A 28 -6.54 -16.88 -7.00
CA LYS A 28 -5.22 -17.32 -7.50
C LYS A 28 -4.47 -16.29 -8.37
N ILE A 29 -4.78 -15.00 -8.23
CA ILE A 29 -4.18 -13.90 -9.03
C ILE A 29 -2.95 -13.23 -8.36
N GLY A 30 -2.51 -13.75 -7.22
CA GLY A 30 -1.37 -13.23 -6.47
C GLY A 30 -1.72 -12.05 -5.56
N ALA A 31 -0.99 -11.90 -4.45
CA ALA A 31 -1.27 -10.87 -3.45
C ALA A 31 -1.02 -9.45 -3.95
N VAL A 32 0.01 -9.26 -4.79
CA VAL A 32 0.37 -7.95 -5.38
C VAL A 32 -0.80 -7.35 -6.16
N LEU A 33 -1.50 -8.16 -6.97
CA LEU A 33 -2.66 -7.71 -7.72
C LEU A 33 -3.81 -7.30 -6.78
N GLY A 34 -3.98 -8.00 -5.66
CA GLY A 34 -4.95 -7.63 -4.61
C GLY A 34 -4.67 -6.25 -4.01
N TYR A 35 -3.40 -5.94 -3.71
CA TYR A 35 -3.00 -4.61 -3.24
C TYR A 35 -3.25 -3.51 -4.29
N LEU A 36 -2.95 -3.79 -5.56
CA LEU A 36 -3.20 -2.86 -6.67
C LEU A 36 -4.69 -2.56 -6.83
N ILE A 37 -5.54 -3.59 -6.82
CA ILE A 37 -6.99 -3.41 -6.95
C ILE A 37 -7.53 -2.63 -5.73
N ALA A 38 -7.07 -2.91 -4.51
CA ALA A 38 -7.44 -2.13 -3.33
C ALA A 38 -7.11 -0.64 -3.50
N GLY A 39 -5.92 -0.32 -4.02
CA GLY A 39 -5.48 1.04 -4.31
C GLY A 39 -6.34 1.73 -5.38
N ILE A 40 -6.69 1.03 -6.45
CA ILE A 40 -7.59 1.54 -7.50
C ILE A 40 -8.98 1.84 -6.91
N VAL A 41 -9.53 0.92 -6.12
CA VAL A 41 -10.87 1.04 -5.51
C VAL A 41 -10.93 2.21 -4.54
N ILE A 42 -9.91 2.42 -3.70
CA ILE A 42 -9.90 3.53 -2.74
C ILE A 42 -9.51 4.87 -3.39
N GLY A 43 -8.62 4.81 -4.38
CA GLY A 43 -8.02 5.97 -4.99
C GLY A 43 -8.99 6.82 -5.82
N PRO A 44 -8.47 7.88 -6.48
CA PRO A 44 -9.29 8.83 -7.22
C PRO A 44 -10.08 8.20 -8.38
N TRP A 45 -9.62 7.05 -8.90
CA TRP A 45 -10.25 6.32 -10.00
C TRP A 45 -11.36 5.34 -9.55
N GLY A 46 -11.44 5.04 -8.26
CA GLY A 46 -12.48 4.17 -7.69
C GLY A 46 -13.55 4.99 -6.98
N PHE A 47 -13.60 4.90 -5.66
CA PHE A 47 -14.55 5.66 -4.83
C PHE A 47 -14.14 7.13 -4.63
N GLY A 48 -12.93 7.52 -5.01
CA GLY A 48 -12.47 8.91 -4.88
C GLY A 48 -12.38 9.42 -3.44
N LEU A 49 -12.19 8.49 -2.48
CA LEU A 49 -12.13 8.76 -1.04
C LEU A 49 -10.92 9.62 -0.68
N PHE A 50 -9.82 9.45 -1.42
CA PHE A 50 -8.60 10.24 -1.26
C PHE A 50 -8.14 10.73 -2.64
N LYS A 51 -8.05 12.06 -2.79
CA LYS A 51 -7.72 12.73 -4.07
C LYS A 51 -6.32 13.33 -4.09
N ASP A 52 -5.71 13.51 -2.92
CA ASP A 52 -4.33 14.00 -2.78
C ASP A 52 -3.33 12.87 -3.08
N VAL A 53 -3.13 12.62 -4.37
CA VAL A 53 -2.19 11.60 -4.87
C VAL A 53 -0.77 11.93 -4.44
N ASP A 54 -0.38 13.21 -4.43
CA ASP A 54 0.97 13.65 -4.02
C ASP A 54 1.30 13.24 -2.58
N ASN A 55 0.36 13.41 -1.65
CA ASN A 55 0.55 12.99 -0.25
C ASN A 55 0.65 11.47 -0.10
N ILE A 56 -0.13 10.72 -0.88
CA ILE A 56 -0.07 9.25 -0.90
C ILE A 56 1.27 8.78 -1.48
N LEU A 57 1.73 9.43 -2.54
CA LEU A 57 2.99 9.09 -3.21
C LEU A 57 4.19 9.36 -2.29
N HIS A 58 4.22 10.51 -1.62
CA HIS A 58 5.27 10.82 -0.65
C HIS A 58 5.32 9.82 0.52
N PHE A 59 4.16 9.32 0.96
CA PHE A 59 4.11 8.25 1.95
C PHE A 59 4.62 6.91 1.38
N ALA A 60 4.30 6.60 0.12
CA ALA A 60 4.76 5.38 -0.55
C ALA A 60 6.28 5.37 -0.74
N GLU A 61 6.91 6.52 -0.95
CA GLU A 61 8.38 6.67 -1.02
C GLU A 61 9.04 6.13 0.26
N LEU A 62 8.52 6.47 1.44
CA LEU A 62 9.02 5.91 2.71
C LEU A 62 8.88 4.39 2.75
N GLY A 63 7.76 3.84 2.29
CA GLY A 63 7.55 2.39 2.21
C GLY A 63 8.60 1.70 1.33
N VAL A 64 8.92 2.28 0.17
CA VAL A 64 9.96 1.76 -0.73
C VAL A 64 11.35 1.87 -0.10
N VAL A 65 11.66 2.97 0.59
CA VAL A 65 12.93 3.13 1.32
C VAL A 65 13.09 2.06 2.39
N PHE A 66 12.04 1.77 3.17
CA PHE A 66 12.07 0.68 4.16
C PHE A 66 12.24 -0.70 3.52
N LEU A 67 11.58 -0.94 2.37
CA LEU A 67 11.73 -2.19 1.63
C LEU A 67 13.17 -2.36 1.11
N MET A 68 13.75 -1.33 0.50
CA MET A 68 15.14 -1.35 0.03
C MET A 68 16.13 -1.52 1.19
N PHE A 69 15.86 -0.92 2.34
CA PHE A 69 16.65 -1.11 3.55
C PHE A 69 16.59 -2.57 4.04
N LEU A 70 15.40 -3.16 4.09
CA LEU A 70 15.22 -4.57 4.47
C LEU A 70 15.95 -5.50 3.49
N ILE A 71 15.78 -5.28 2.18
CA ILE A 71 16.50 -6.01 1.14
C ILE A 71 18.01 -5.88 1.34
N GLY A 72 18.51 -4.69 1.68
CA GLY A 72 19.90 -4.44 2.01
C GLY A 72 20.40 -5.19 3.25
N LEU A 73 19.56 -5.40 4.26
CA LEU A 73 19.89 -6.21 5.46
C LEU A 73 19.91 -7.71 5.17
N GLU A 74 19.06 -8.17 4.24
CA GLU A 74 19.00 -9.58 3.83
C GLU A 74 20.11 -9.95 2.82
N LEU A 75 20.60 -8.97 2.07
CA LEU A 75 21.78 -9.09 1.23
C LEU A 75 23.02 -9.37 2.10
N ASN A 76 23.51 -10.61 2.04
CA ASN A 76 24.75 -10.98 2.71
C ASN A 76 25.95 -10.66 1.80
N PRO A 77 26.73 -9.60 2.08
CA PRO A 77 27.83 -9.17 1.21
C PRO A 77 28.95 -10.22 1.10
N ALA A 78 29.01 -11.20 2.00
CA ALA A 78 30.02 -12.26 1.99
C ALA A 78 29.72 -13.43 1.02
N LYS A 79 28.58 -13.41 0.32
CA LYS A 79 28.16 -14.44 -0.65
C LYS A 79 28.12 -13.96 -2.12
N LEU A 80 28.59 -12.73 -2.37
CA LEU A 80 28.69 -12.11 -3.69
C LEU A 80 30.07 -12.33 -4.30
#